data_AF-A0A7C2U8L9-F1
#
_entry.id   AF-A0A7C2U8L9-F1
#
_cell.length_a   1.000
_cell.length_b   1.000
_cell.length_c   1.000
_cell.angle_alpha   90.00
_cell.angle_beta   90.00
_cell.angle_gamma   90.00
#
_symmetry.space_group_name_H-M   'P 1'
#
loop_
_entity.id
_entity.type
_entity.pdbx_description
1 polymer ?
#
loop_
_entity_poly.entity_id
_entity_poly.type
_entity_poly.pdbx_seq_one_letter_code
_entity_poly.pdbx_strand_id
1 'polypeptide(L)'
;MTNHNGKLLPVLQAPGNGRKVPTPKEAQARTWERLYPKFHTPSQSLGQRKAIGCVALEITQRCNLDCTLCYLSEMSESTLDIPMAEVKRRIDEILYEYGPSAPVQITGGDPTLRQEDELIEIVRYASERGLQPALLTNGIKATRELLQKLAAAGLRDVAFHVDMTQNLRDEKKRLYASEEELNVIRKKYIERARGLGIAVIFNTTLCSTNFHELPMLVRFFRDNADGVGMCSFQLHADTGRGVLHGRPDEINPRNIIRIINETLGRKINFDVVDIGHPDCNRIGYSFVCNRNAYDLWWDPAIINKLYNEFEGVGLDRGNPKKAVKTALKHVLTHPRILKKGLPFILVHLWRMKWDLLASGFKVHKLSFMIHNFMHATCLDPERIDNCSFMVMTTDGPVSMCLHNANRDLYITKEFAYKAGGEEKVFNPVREHKREYWAEKLPTLKVIQPLGREQDEVAELTKL
;
A
#
# COMPACT_ATOMS: atom_id res chain seq x y z
N MET A 1 -7.98 -21.38 3.17
CA MET A 1 -7.47 -20.63 1.99
C MET A 1 -6.40 -21.49 1.30
N THR A 2 -6.07 -21.26 0.03
CA THR A 2 -5.02 -22.03 -0.68
C THR A 2 -3.87 -21.12 -1.10
N ASN A 3 -2.64 -21.63 -1.16
CA ASN A 3 -1.51 -20.87 -1.72
C ASN A 3 -1.60 -20.79 -3.27
N HIS A 4 -0.64 -20.09 -3.90
CA HIS A 4 -0.55 -19.91 -5.36
C HIS A 4 -0.47 -21.24 -6.14
N ASN A 5 -0.04 -22.33 -5.48
CA ASN A 5 0.00 -23.69 -6.04
C ASN A 5 -1.27 -24.50 -5.78
N GLY A 6 -2.33 -23.90 -5.24
CA GLY A 6 -3.59 -24.58 -4.98
C GLY A 6 -3.59 -25.55 -3.79
N LYS A 7 -2.49 -25.64 -3.02
CA LYS A 7 -2.46 -26.39 -1.75
C LYS A 7 -3.27 -25.66 -0.70
N LEU A 8 -4.10 -26.38 0.06
CA LEU A 8 -4.71 -25.87 1.29
C LEU A 8 -3.59 -25.31 2.17
N LEU A 9 -3.70 -24.03 2.52
CA LEU A 9 -2.88 -23.47 3.60
C LEU A 9 -3.17 -24.33 4.83
N PRO A 10 -2.14 -24.75 5.58
CA PRO A 10 -2.35 -25.43 6.85
C PRO A 10 -3.33 -24.60 7.68
N VAL A 11 -4.18 -25.28 8.46
CA VAL A 11 -5.01 -24.64 9.48
C VAL A 11 -4.13 -23.62 10.19
N LEU A 12 -4.55 -22.33 10.17
CA LEU A 12 -3.83 -21.21 10.78
C LEU A 12 -3.33 -21.68 12.14
N GLN A 13 -2.06 -22.07 12.23
CA GLN A 13 -1.50 -22.44 13.52
C GLN A 13 -1.58 -21.19 14.37
N ALA A 14 -2.17 -21.30 15.56
CA ALA A 14 -2.18 -20.20 16.50
C ALA A 14 -0.74 -19.68 16.66
N PRO A 15 -0.52 -18.36 16.60
CA PRO A 15 0.81 -17.82 16.89
C PRO A 15 1.27 -18.34 18.25
N GLY A 16 2.59 -18.45 18.46
CA GLY A 16 3.19 -19.02 19.68
C GLY A 16 2.85 -18.28 20.99
N ASN A 17 1.99 -17.26 20.95
CA ASN A 17 1.49 -16.49 22.09
C ASN A 17 0.09 -16.93 22.59
N GLY A 18 -0.55 -17.92 21.95
CA GLY A 18 -1.86 -18.43 22.38
C GLY A 18 -3.05 -17.49 22.12
N ARG A 19 -2.85 -16.33 21.46
CA ARG A 19 -3.94 -15.42 21.09
C ARG A 19 -4.76 -16.02 19.95
N LYS A 20 -6.08 -15.96 20.07
CA LYS A 20 -7.01 -16.40 19.01
C LYS A 20 -6.97 -15.40 17.85
N VAL A 21 -6.65 -15.89 16.65
CA VAL A 21 -6.74 -15.08 15.42
C VAL A 21 -8.20 -14.71 15.17
N PRO A 22 -8.53 -13.42 14.93
CA PRO A 22 -9.90 -13.01 14.66
C PRO A 22 -10.37 -13.57 13.31
N THR A 23 -11.66 -13.81 13.22
CA THR A 23 -12.33 -13.98 11.92
C THR A 23 -12.29 -12.67 11.13
N PRO A 24 -12.40 -12.72 9.79
CA PRO A 24 -12.48 -11.51 8.98
C PRO A 24 -13.58 -10.53 9.43
N LYS A 25 -14.73 -11.05 9.87
CA LYS A 25 -15.85 -10.23 10.37
C LYS A 25 -15.54 -9.53 11.69
N GLU A 26 -14.87 -10.20 12.63
CA GLU A 26 -14.45 -9.57 13.90
C GLU A 26 -13.44 -8.45 13.65
N ALA A 27 -12.45 -8.68 12.78
CA ALA A 27 -11.46 -7.63 12.43
C ALA A 27 -12.11 -6.44 11.68
N GLN A 28 -13.06 -6.72 10.80
CA GLN A 28 -13.88 -5.70 10.14
C GLN A 28 -14.72 -4.91 11.15
N ALA A 29 -15.41 -5.56 12.09
CA ALA A 29 -16.21 -4.88 13.11
C ALA A 29 -15.37 -3.92 13.97
N ARG A 30 -14.20 -4.34 14.45
CA ARG A 30 -13.27 -3.45 15.18
C ARG A 30 -12.85 -2.24 14.35
N THR A 31 -12.58 -2.47 13.06
CA THR A 31 -12.23 -1.38 12.15
C THR A 31 -13.38 -0.42 11.98
N TRP A 32 -14.61 -0.93 11.85
CA TRP A 32 -15.82 -0.13 11.73
C TRP A 32 -16.03 0.75 12.95
N GLU A 33 -15.93 0.17 14.16
CA GLU A 33 -16.05 0.91 15.43
C GLU A 33 -14.99 2.01 15.60
N ARG A 34 -13.79 1.83 15.04
CA ARG A 34 -12.73 2.84 15.05
C ARG A 34 -13.04 4.05 14.16
N LEU A 35 -13.78 3.87 13.06
CA LEU A 35 -14.06 4.97 12.15
C LEU A 35 -15.03 5.97 12.80
N TYR A 36 -14.86 7.26 12.50
CA TYR A 36 -15.85 8.26 12.90
C TYR A 36 -17.23 7.93 12.30
N PRO A 37 -18.34 8.06 13.06
CA PRO A 37 -19.67 7.64 12.63
C PRO A 37 -20.14 8.23 11.29
N LYS A 38 -19.72 9.45 10.94
CA LYS A 38 -20.07 10.08 9.66
C LYS A 38 -19.47 9.37 8.43
N PHE A 39 -18.48 8.50 8.61
CA PHE A 39 -17.91 7.66 7.56
C PHE A 39 -18.52 6.27 7.49
N HIS A 40 -19.57 6.01 8.26
CA HIS A 40 -20.35 4.78 8.18
C HIS A 40 -21.30 4.82 6.97
N THR A 41 -20.71 4.94 5.78
CA THR A 41 -21.44 5.09 4.51
C THR A 41 -21.45 3.77 3.72
N PRO A 42 -22.41 3.55 2.80
CA PRO A 42 -22.39 2.36 1.93
C PRO A 42 -21.15 2.26 1.02
N SER A 43 -20.50 3.38 0.70
CA SER A 43 -19.27 3.47 -0.11
C SER A 43 -18.00 3.12 0.68
N GLN A 44 -18.03 3.18 2.02
CA GLN A 44 -16.87 2.88 2.85
C GLN A 44 -16.45 1.40 2.72
N SER A 45 -15.21 1.17 2.30
CA SER A 45 -14.66 -0.18 2.19
C SER A 45 -14.08 -0.69 3.49
N LEU A 46 -13.55 0.20 4.34
CA LEU A 46 -13.01 -0.19 5.64
C LEU A 46 -14.12 -0.57 6.61
N GLY A 47 -13.89 -1.62 7.39
CA GLY A 47 -14.84 -2.14 8.37
C GLY A 47 -16.06 -2.86 7.79
N GLN A 48 -16.36 -2.68 6.51
CA GLN A 48 -17.40 -3.46 5.79
C GLN A 48 -16.81 -4.59 4.96
N ARG A 49 -15.77 -4.31 4.18
CA ARG A 49 -15.22 -5.28 3.21
C ARG A 49 -13.80 -5.70 3.54
N LYS A 50 -13.03 -4.82 4.16
CA LYS A 50 -11.66 -5.08 4.60
C LYS A 50 -11.45 -4.47 5.96
N ALA A 51 -10.68 -5.13 6.81
CA ALA A 51 -10.25 -4.55 8.09
C ALA A 51 -9.21 -3.43 7.87
N ILE A 52 -8.40 -3.51 6.82
CA ILE A 52 -7.41 -2.48 6.56
C ILE A 52 -7.12 -2.33 5.07
N GLY A 53 -6.63 -1.15 4.68
CA GLY A 53 -6.16 -0.87 3.33
C GLY A 53 -4.79 -1.50 3.10
N CYS A 54 -3.84 -1.19 3.99
CA CYS A 54 -2.49 -1.75 4.00
C CYS A 54 -1.82 -1.55 5.36
N VAL A 55 -0.95 -2.47 5.75
CA VAL A 55 -0.05 -2.30 6.90
C VAL A 55 1.40 -2.34 6.42
N ALA A 56 2.14 -1.26 6.63
CA ALA A 56 3.57 -1.19 6.40
C ALA A 56 4.32 -1.96 7.50
N LEU A 57 5.20 -2.86 7.07
CA LEU A 57 6.14 -3.59 7.90
C LEU A 57 7.54 -3.13 7.51
N GLU A 58 8.11 -2.23 8.31
CA GLU A 58 9.46 -1.71 8.07
C GLU A 58 10.53 -2.68 8.58
N ILE A 59 11.29 -3.27 7.67
CA ILE A 59 12.26 -4.33 8.00
C ILE A 59 13.72 -3.87 7.96
N THR A 60 13.97 -2.69 7.41
CA THR A 60 15.30 -2.07 7.27
C THR A 60 15.11 -0.58 7.07
N GLN A 61 16.02 0.26 7.58
CA GLN A 61 16.01 1.70 7.27
C GLN A 61 17.07 2.07 6.21
N ARG A 62 17.84 1.10 5.72
CA ARG A 62 18.90 1.32 4.74
C ARG A 62 18.31 1.61 3.36
N CYS A 63 18.90 2.56 2.62
CA CYS A 63 18.53 2.82 1.24
C CYS A 63 19.77 3.11 0.37
N ASN A 64 19.72 2.71 -0.88
CA ASN A 64 20.74 2.99 -1.89
C ASN A 64 20.41 4.23 -2.75
N LEU A 65 19.38 4.98 -2.35
CA LEU A 65 18.99 6.26 -2.90
C LEU A 65 18.91 7.31 -1.80
N ASP A 66 19.05 8.57 -2.20
CA ASP A 66 18.88 9.74 -1.33
C ASP A 66 17.82 10.67 -1.91
N CYS A 67 16.56 10.23 -1.87
CA CYS A 67 15.46 10.95 -2.52
C CYS A 67 15.23 12.33 -1.86
N THR A 68 14.94 13.36 -2.65
CA THR A 68 14.75 14.74 -2.15
C THR A 68 13.47 14.89 -1.31
N LEU A 69 12.44 14.08 -1.57
CA LEU A 69 11.15 14.09 -0.86
C LEU A 69 10.93 12.84 -0.01
N CYS A 70 12.00 12.23 0.50
CA CYS A 70 11.90 11.04 1.32
C CYS A 70 11.22 11.34 2.66
N TYR A 71 10.26 10.50 3.05
CA TYR A 71 9.67 10.55 4.40
C TYR A 71 10.61 9.99 5.48
N LEU A 72 11.66 9.25 5.09
CA LEU A 72 12.70 8.82 6.03
C LEU A 72 13.50 10.06 6.46
N SER A 73 13.80 10.13 7.75
CA SER A 73 14.68 11.16 8.29
C SER A 73 16.10 11.01 7.76
N GLU A 74 16.89 12.08 7.83
CA GLU A 74 18.33 12.04 7.46
C GLU A 74 19.11 11.01 8.27
N MET A 75 18.64 10.71 9.48
CA MET A 75 19.29 9.80 10.40
C MET A 75 18.66 8.40 10.41
N SER A 76 17.69 8.09 9.54
CA SER A 76 17.03 6.77 9.56
C SER A 76 18.03 5.61 9.38
N GLU A 77 19.08 5.79 8.57
CA GLU A 77 20.14 4.78 8.36
C GLU A 77 21.09 4.58 9.54
N SER A 78 20.99 5.43 10.57
CA SER A 78 21.71 5.23 11.84
C SER A 78 21.19 4.04 12.64
N THR A 79 20.10 3.40 12.19
CA THR A 79 19.52 2.23 12.84
C THR A 79 19.98 0.92 12.20
N LEU A 80 19.89 -0.15 12.98
CA LEU A 80 20.12 -1.53 12.60
C LEU A 80 18.81 -2.15 12.06
N ASP A 81 18.95 -3.14 11.18
CA ASP A 81 17.80 -3.95 10.76
C ASP A 81 17.22 -4.68 12.00
N ILE A 82 15.89 -4.62 12.19
CA ILE A 82 15.26 -5.26 13.34
C ILE A 82 15.47 -6.79 13.32
N PRO A 83 15.61 -7.46 14.48
CA PRO A 83 15.83 -8.90 14.54
C PRO A 83 14.68 -9.67 13.89
N MET A 84 14.98 -10.81 13.25
CA MET A 84 13.97 -11.65 12.60
C MET A 84 12.83 -12.09 13.54
N ALA A 85 13.13 -12.29 14.83
CA ALA A 85 12.11 -12.60 15.83
C ALA A 85 11.09 -11.46 15.98
N GLU A 86 11.53 -10.20 15.97
CA GLU A 86 10.65 -9.05 16.03
C GLU A 86 9.85 -8.88 14.73
N VAL A 87 10.47 -9.11 13.56
CA VAL A 87 9.75 -9.08 12.28
C VAL A 87 8.61 -10.10 12.28
N LYS A 88 8.87 -11.34 12.72
CA LYS A 88 7.86 -12.40 12.82
C LYS A 88 6.79 -12.07 13.85
N ARG A 89 7.15 -11.47 14.99
CA ARG A 89 6.18 -11.00 15.99
C ARG A 89 5.26 -9.93 15.41
N ARG A 90 5.80 -8.93 14.70
CA ARG A 90 4.99 -7.88 14.06
C ARG A 90 4.07 -8.45 12.98
N ILE A 91 4.51 -9.43 12.20
CA ILE A 91 3.65 -10.15 11.24
C ILE A 91 2.47 -10.82 11.98
N ASP A 92 2.74 -11.47 13.10
CA ASP A 92 1.70 -12.11 13.91
C ASP A 92 0.74 -11.10 14.53
N GLU A 93 1.23 -9.93 14.93
CA GLU A 93 0.38 -8.84 15.43
C GLU A 93 -0.50 -8.25 14.32
N ILE A 94 0.02 -8.11 13.09
CA ILE A 94 -0.80 -7.70 11.94
C ILE A 94 -1.94 -8.68 11.71
N LEU A 95 -1.67 -9.99 11.79
CA LEU A 95 -2.71 -11.01 11.70
C LEU A 95 -3.74 -10.89 12.83
N TYR A 96 -3.31 -10.59 14.05
CA TYR A 96 -4.21 -10.43 15.19
C TYR A 96 -5.08 -9.18 15.09
N GLU A 97 -4.51 -8.07 14.61
CA GLU A 97 -5.19 -6.78 14.50
C GLU A 97 -6.17 -6.73 13.32
N TYR A 98 -5.78 -7.28 12.17
CA TYR A 98 -6.51 -7.10 10.91
C TYR A 98 -7.04 -8.39 10.29
N GLY A 99 -6.70 -9.54 10.87
CA GLY A 99 -7.18 -10.84 10.43
C GLY A 99 -6.55 -11.34 9.12
N PRO A 100 -7.00 -12.52 8.66
CA PRO A 100 -6.51 -13.12 7.42
C PRO A 100 -6.74 -12.23 6.20
N SER A 101 -5.88 -12.35 5.20
CA SER A 101 -5.89 -11.56 3.96
C SER A 101 -5.61 -10.06 4.13
N ALA A 102 -5.19 -9.59 5.31
CA ALA A 102 -4.70 -8.22 5.47
C ALA A 102 -3.47 -7.99 4.58
N PRO A 103 -3.41 -6.88 3.81
CA PRO A 103 -2.25 -6.53 3.01
C PRO A 103 -1.07 -6.07 3.88
N VAL A 104 0.12 -6.63 3.63
CA VAL A 104 1.35 -6.31 4.35
C VAL A 104 2.37 -5.79 3.37
N GLN A 105 2.65 -4.49 3.42
CA GLN A 105 3.68 -3.87 2.61
C GLN A 105 5.03 -3.97 3.33
N ILE A 106 5.86 -4.89 2.87
CA ILE A 106 7.24 -5.05 3.32
C ILE A 106 8.04 -3.88 2.76
N THR A 107 8.54 -3.03 3.65
CA THR A 107 9.05 -1.69 3.34
C THR A 107 10.12 -1.23 4.35
N GLY A 108 10.37 0.07 4.43
CA GLY A 108 11.32 0.75 5.30
C GLY A 108 12.10 1.77 4.47
N GLY A 109 13.41 1.59 4.36
CA GLY A 109 14.22 2.14 3.27
C GLY A 109 13.97 1.36 1.98
N ASP A 110 14.95 0.60 1.50
CA ASP A 110 14.71 -0.40 0.46
C ASP A 110 14.87 -1.84 1.01
N PRO A 111 13.79 -2.64 1.10
CA PRO A 111 13.83 -4.01 1.62
C PRO A 111 14.83 -4.93 0.92
N THR A 112 15.16 -4.66 -0.35
CA THR A 112 16.11 -5.46 -1.14
C THR A 112 17.57 -5.28 -0.71
N LEU A 113 17.83 -4.41 0.27
CA LEU A 113 19.14 -4.27 0.92
C LEU A 113 19.30 -5.17 2.15
N ARG A 114 18.22 -5.72 2.69
CA ARG A 114 18.28 -6.77 3.72
C ARG A 114 18.84 -8.06 3.11
N GLN A 115 19.40 -8.94 3.94
CA GLN A 115 19.90 -10.23 3.46
C GLN A 115 18.79 -10.97 2.69
N GLU A 116 19.15 -11.54 1.54
CA GLU A 116 18.16 -12.07 0.59
C GLU A 116 17.34 -13.22 1.18
N ASP A 117 18.01 -14.12 1.92
CA ASP A 117 17.39 -15.25 2.61
C ASP A 117 16.41 -14.78 3.71
N GLU A 118 16.76 -13.74 4.47
CA GLU A 118 15.85 -13.11 5.42
C GLU A 118 14.64 -12.49 4.73
N LEU A 119 14.83 -11.72 3.65
CA LEU A 119 13.73 -11.10 2.90
C LEU A 119 12.74 -12.17 2.36
N ILE A 120 13.28 -13.26 1.79
CA ILE A 120 12.48 -14.39 1.30
C ILE A 120 11.70 -15.04 2.45
N GLU A 121 12.34 -15.23 3.61
CA GLU A 121 11.70 -15.81 4.80
C GLU A 121 10.60 -14.90 5.37
N ILE A 122 10.79 -13.58 5.35
CA ILE A 122 9.77 -12.60 5.78
C ILE A 122 8.52 -12.71 4.90
N VAL A 123 8.69 -12.74 3.57
CA VAL A 123 7.59 -12.93 2.62
C VAL A 123 6.89 -14.26 2.85
N ARG A 124 7.66 -15.34 2.99
CA ARG A 124 7.14 -16.69 3.22
C ARG A 124 6.30 -16.75 4.49
N TYR A 125 6.85 -16.26 5.60
CA TYR A 125 6.19 -16.27 6.91
C TYR A 125 4.87 -15.50 6.88
N ALA A 126 4.84 -14.30 6.29
CA ALA A 126 3.60 -13.53 6.11
C ALA A 126 2.57 -14.29 5.25
N SER A 127 2.99 -14.88 4.12
CA SER A 127 2.09 -15.63 3.25
C SER A 127 1.54 -16.90 3.93
N GLU A 128 2.34 -17.62 4.70
CA GLU A 128 1.92 -18.84 5.40
C GLU A 128 0.91 -18.56 6.52
N ARG A 129 0.98 -17.37 7.11
CA ARG A 129 -0.04 -16.85 8.05
C ARG A 129 -1.31 -16.33 7.38
N GLY A 130 -1.41 -16.46 6.05
CA GLY A 130 -2.60 -16.08 5.30
C GLY A 130 -2.73 -14.57 5.06
N LEU A 131 -1.66 -13.80 5.29
CA LEU A 131 -1.59 -12.39 4.92
C LEU A 131 -1.24 -12.23 3.43
N GLN A 132 -1.33 -11.01 2.91
CA GLN A 132 -1.01 -10.70 1.51
C GLN A 132 0.26 -9.83 1.45
N PRO A 133 1.46 -10.43 1.39
CA PRO A 133 2.70 -9.67 1.34
C PRO A 133 2.86 -8.95 -0.01
N ALA A 134 3.24 -7.67 0.07
CA ALA A 134 3.57 -6.81 -1.04
C ALA A 134 4.94 -6.17 -0.80
N LEU A 135 5.78 -6.05 -1.82
CA LEU A 135 7.12 -5.45 -1.71
C LEU A 135 7.02 -3.98 -2.13
N LEU A 136 7.43 -3.02 -1.29
CA LEU A 136 7.69 -1.63 -1.71
C LEU A 136 9.20 -1.43 -1.91
N THR A 137 9.62 -1.09 -3.11
CA THR A 137 11.05 -0.97 -3.46
C THR A 137 11.27 0.11 -4.52
N ASN A 138 12.46 0.71 -4.54
CA ASN A 138 12.93 1.55 -5.65
C ASN A 138 13.27 0.74 -6.93
N GLY A 139 13.31 -0.60 -6.81
CA GLY A 139 13.44 -1.53 -7.93
C GLY A 139 14.86 -1.79 -8.41
N ILE A 140 15.88 -1.07 -7.92
CA ILE A 140 17.27 -1.18 -8.42
C ILE A 140 17.78 -2.62 -8.25
N LYS A 141 17.69 -3.16 -7.03
CA LYS A 141 18.08 -4.54 -6.69
C LYS A 141 16.94 -5.56 -6.76
N ALA A 142 15.73 -5.14 -7.12
CA ALA A 142 14.62 -6.05 -7.40
C ALA A 142 14.82 -6.70 -8.79
N THR A 143 15.79 -7.61 -8.89
CA THR A 143 16.07 -8.35 -10.13
C THR A 143 14.94 -9.33 -10.43
N ARG A 144 14.88 -9.85 -11.66
CA ARG A 144 13.88 -10.85 -12.03
C ARG A 144 14.04 -12.12 -11.18
N GLU A 145 15.28 -12.53 -10.92
CA GLU A 145 15.62 -13.70 -10.12
C GLU A 145 15.11 -13.53 -8.68
N LEU A 146 15.34 -12.37 -8.07
CA LEU A 146 14.82 -12.07 -6.74
C LEU A 146 13.29 -12.08 -6.74
N LEU A 147 12.64 -11.37 -7.68
CA LEU A 147 11.19 -11.35 -7.78
C LEU A 147 10.59 -12.74 -7.99
N GLN A 148 11.26 -13.62 -8.72
CA GLN A 148 10.84 -15.02 -8.90
C GLN A 148 10.90 -15.80 -7.58
N LYS A 149 11.99 -15.64 -6.80
CA LYS A 149 12.12 -16.26 -5.47
C LYS A 149 11.05 -15.73 -4.51
N LEU A 150 10.78 -14.42 -4.51
CA LEU A 150 9.74 -13.81 -3.67
C LEU A 150 8.33 -14.25 -4.10
N ALA A 151 8.06 -14.34 -5.40
CA ALA A 151 6.79 -14.89 -5.91
C ALA A 151 6.59 -16.34 -5.46
N ALA A 152 7.63 -17.17 -5.53
CA ALA A 152 7.60 -18.54 -5.02
C ALA A 152 7.42 -18.61 -3.49
N ALA A 153 7.89 -17.60 -2.75
CA ALA A 153 7.64 -17.45 -1.32
C ALA A 153 6.22 -16.96 -0.99
N GLY A 154 5.44 -16.51 -1.98
CA GLY A 154 4.06 -16.07 -1.80
C GLY A 154 3.83 -14.57 -1.91
N LEU A 155 4.80 -13.79 -2.42
CA LEU A 155 4.62 -12.38 -2.75
C LEU A 155 3.44 -12.20 -3.70
N ARG A 156 2.55 -11.24 -3.39
CA ARG A 156 1.34 -10.96 -4.18
C ARG A 156 1.53 -9.76 -5.10
N ASP A 157 2.09 -8.69 -4.57
CA ASP A 157 2.22 -7.42 -5.28
C ASP A 157 3.66 -6.88 -5.16
N VAL A 158 4.10 -6.15 -6.17
CA VAL A 158 5.32 -5.33 -6.10
C VAL A 158 4.95 -3.89 -6.46
N ALA A 159 5.21 -2.98 -5.52
CA ALA A 159 5.11 -1.55 -5.71
C ALA A 159 6.51 -0.99 -5.99
N PHE A 160 6.75 -0.62 -7.25
CA PHE A 160 7.94 0.11 -7.62
C PHE A 160 7.71 1.60 -7.40
N HIS A 161 8.55 2.23 -6.58
CA HIS A 161 8.59 3.69 -6.50
C HIS A 161 9.56 4.19 -7.57
N VAL A 162 9.05 4.97 -8.54
CA VAL A 162 9.85 5.54 -9.63
C VAL A 162 9.36 6.95 -9.91
N ASP A 163 10.20 7.94 -9.60
CA ASP A 163 9.96 9.35 -9.89
C ASP A 163 11.25 10.19 -9.87
N MET A 164 11.14 11.44 -10.30
CA MET A 164 12.25 12.38 -10.40
C MET A 164 12.85 12.84 -9.07
N THR A 165 12.30 12.43 -7.92
CA THR A 165 12.85 12.78 -6.61
C THR A 165 14.02 11.86 -6.24
N GLN A 166 14.19 10.74 -6.93
CA GLN A 166 15.19 9.71 -6.66
C GLN A 166 16.58 10.10 -7.17
N ASN A 167 17.50 10.36 -6.24
CA ASN A 167 18.92 10.58 -6.55
C ASN A 167 19.77 9.41 -6.06
N LEU A 168 20.86 9.08 -6.77
CA LEU A 168 21.90 8.21 -6.21
C LEU A 168 22.62 8.95 -5.07
N ARG A 169 22.85 8.22 -3.98
CA ARG A 169 23.50 8.72 -2.76
C ARG A 169 24.88 9.35 -3.05
N ASP A 170 25.63 8.77 -3.99
CA ASP A 170 27.00 9.20 -4.29
C ASP A 170 27.09 10.34 -5.31
N GLU A 171 26.00 10.64 -6.05
CA GLU A 171 26.10 11.53 -7.20
C GLU A 171 25.54 12.93 -6.96
N LYS A 172 24.81 13.21 -5.87
CA LYS A 172 24.15 14.51 -5.56
C LYS A 172 23.49 15.20 -6.77
N LYS A 173 23.15 14.43 -7.80
CA LYS A 173 22.66 14.88 -9.10
C LYS A 173 21.46 14.03 -9.46
N ARG A 174 20.51 14.68 -10.14
CA ARG A 174 19.36 14.00 -10.72
C ARG A 174 19.86 13.04 -11.78
N LEU A 175 19.43 11.78 -11.70
CA LEU A 175 19.80 10.75 -12.69
C LEU A 175 19.06 10.94 -14.01
N TYR A 176 17.87 11.55 -13.96
CA TYR A 176 16.97 11.76 -15.08
C TYR A 176 16.42 13.19 -15.02
N ALA A 177 16.18 13.78 -16.20
CA ALA A 177 15.72 15.16 -16.33
C ALA A 177 14.19 15.28 -16.31
N SER A 178 13.47 14.20 -16.60
CA SER A 178 11.99 14.17 -16.67
C SER A 178 11.41 12.84 -16.17
N GLU A 179 10.12 12.84 -15.84
CA GLU A 179 9.36 11.61 -15.61
C GLU A 179 9.29 10.74 -16.88
N GLU A 180 9.31 11.37 -18.05
CA GLU A 180 9.28 10.66 -19.33
C GLU A 180 10.54 9.80 -19.55
N GLU A 181 11.72 10.33 -19.24
CA GLU A 181 12.97 9.56 -19.32
C GLU A 181 12.94 8.32 -18.41
N LEU A 182 12.33 8.44 -17.22
CA LEU A 182 12.15 7.34 -16.28
C LEU A 182 11.25 6.21 -16.81
N ASN A 183 10.51 6.41 -17.91
CA ASN A 183 9.70 5.35 -18.51
C ASN A 183 10.53 4.17 -19.02
N VAL A 184 11.80 4.38 -19.36
CA VAL A 184 12.71 3.26 -19.69
C VAL A 184 12.88 2.32 -18.49
N ILE A 185 12.98 2.88 -17.29
CA ILE A 185 13.09 2.14 -16.03
C ILE A 185 11.76 1.48 -15.67
N ARG A 186 10.64 2.20 -15.83
CA ARG A 186 9.30 1.61 -15.60
C ARG A 186 9.06 0.39 -16.50
N LYS A 187 9.37 0.49 -17.79
CA LYS A 187 9.29 -0.65 -18.73
C LYS A 187 10.18 -1.81 -18.30
N LYS A 188 11.44 -1.52 -17.92
CA LYS A 188 12.36 -2.55 -17.42
C LYS A 188 11.80 -3.28 -16.19
N TYR A 189 11.18 -2.58 -15.26
CA TYR A 189 10.60 -3.17 -14.05
C TYR A 189 9.34 -3.98 -14.33
N ILE A 190 8.50 -3.53 -15.28
CA ILE A 190 7.36 -4.32 -15.79
C ILE A 190 7.87 -5.67 -16.34
N GLU A 191 8.90 -5.66 -17.19
CA GLU A 191 9.44 -6.90 -17.76
C GLU A 191 10.02 -7.85 -16.72
N ARG A 192 10.68 -7.33 -15.67
CA ARG A 192 11.18 -8.16 -14.57
C ARG A 192 10.05 -8.92 -13.87
N ALA A 193 8.90 -8.29 -13.67
CA ALA A 193 7.73 -8.88 -13.03
C ALA A 193 6.85 -9.74 -13.98
N ARG A 194 6.98 -9.57 -15.29
CA ARG A 194 6.11 -10.21 -16.30
C ARG A 194 6.14 -11.73 -16.16
N GLY A 195 4.94 -12.31 -16.08
CA GLY A 195 4.72 -13.76 -16.00
C GLY A 195 4.96 -14.40 -14.63
N LEU A 196 5.31 -13.62 -13.59
CA LEU A 196 5.57 -14.16 -12.24
C LEU A 196 4.30 -14.31 -11.37
N GLY A 197 3.14 -13.88 -11.86
CA GLY A 197 1.88 -13.92 -11.09
C GLY A 197 1.80 -12.88 -9.97
N ILE A 198 2.70 -11.89 -9.96
CA ILE A 198 2.69 -10.74 -9.05
C ILE A 198 2.01 -9.54 -9.74
N ALA A 199 1.18 -8.79 -9.01
CA ALA A 199 0.63 -7.55 -9.55
C ALA A 199 1.64 -6.41 -9.43
N VAL A 200 1.81 -5.62 -10.49
CA VAL A 200 2.71 -4.48 -10.49
C VAL A 200 1.94 -3.21 -10.17
N ILE A 201 2.50 -2.44 -9.24
CA ILE A 201 2.04 -1.12 -8.84
C ILE A 201 3.20 -0.15 -9.07
N PHE A 202 2.91 1.05 -9.60
CA PHE A 202 3.88 2.14 -9.60
C PHE A 202 3.44 3.25 -8.64
N ASN A 203 4.34 3.65 -7.75
CA ASN A 203 4.18 4.84 -6.93
C ASN A 203 5.00 5.99 -7.56
N THR A 204 4.39 7.17 -7.64
CA THR A 204 5.01 8.40 -8.10
C THR A 204 4.63 9.54 -7.17
N THR A 205 5.63 10.20 -6.60
CA THR A 205 5.46 11.39 -5.76
C THR A 205 5.24 12.60 -6.66
N LEU A 206 4.05 13.19 -6.62
CA LEU A 206 3.75 14.43 -7.32
C LEU A 206 4.21 15.64 -6.50
N CYS A 207 5.04 16.45 -7.12
CA CYS A 207 5.65 17.65 -6.56
C CYS A 207 5.75 18.76 -7.61
N SER A 208 6.18 19.95 -7.20
CA SER A 208 6.29 21.13 -8.07
C SER A 208 7.10 20.86 -9.34
N THR A 209 8.11 19.99 -9.28
CA THR A 209 9.01 19.74 -10.41
C THR A 209 8.49 18.76 -11.45
N ASN A 210 7.49 17.92 -11.13
CA ASN A 210 7.00 16.88 -12.06
C ASN A 210 5.48 16.92 -12.30
N PHE A 211 4.73 17.76 -11.60
CA PHE A 211 3.27 17.78 -11.69
C PHE A 211 2.76 18.03 -13.12
N HIS A 212 3.46 18.87 -13.89
CA HIS A 212 3.17 19.14 -15.30
C HIS A 212 3.28 17.92 -16.22
N GLU A 213 4.01 16.87 -15.80
CA GLU A 213 4.17 15.60 -16.54
C GLU A 213 3.09 14.55 -16.20
N LEU A 214 2.15 14.85 -15.28
CA LEU A 214 1.06 13.94 -14.92
C LEU A 214 0.27 13.40 -16.13
N PRO A 215 -0.10 14.22 -17.14
CA PRO A 215 -0.74 13.70 -18.36
C PRO A 215 0.09 12.63 -19.09
N MET A 216 1.41 12.81 -19.13
CA MET A 216 2.31 11.83 -19.76
C MET A 216 2.31 10.52 -18.96
N LEU A 217 2.42 10.58 -17.63
CA LEU A 217 2.36 9.40 -16.76
C LEU A 217 1.04 8.62 -16.91
N VAL A 218 -0.09 9.34 -16.97
CA VAL A 218 -1.42 8.72 -17.17
C VAL A 218 -1.48 7.96 -18.50
N ARG A 219 -0.98 8.55 -19.59
CA ARG A 219 -0.90 7.87 -20.90
C ARG A 219 0.02 6.66 -20.84
N PHE A 220 1.19 6.79 -20.20
CA PHE A 220 2.13 5.70 -20.05
C PHE A 220 1.49 4.49 -19.34
N PHE A 221 0.87 4.69 -18.18
CA PHE A 221 0.26 3.59 -17.42
C PHE A 221 -0.93 2.97 -18.14
N ARG A 222 -1.76 3.77 -18.81
CA ARG A 222 -2.83 3.27 -19.67
C ARG A 222 -2.28 2.37 -20.78
N ASP A 223 -1.23 2.81 -21.46
CA ASP A 223 -0.66 2.08 -22.60
C ASP A 223 0.11 0.81 -22.19
N ASN A 224 0.46 0.67 -20.91
CA ASN A 224 1.14 -0.49 -20.32
C ASN A 224 0.26 -1.24 -19.30
N ALA A 225 -1.06 -1.12 -19.39
CA ALA A 225 -2.00 -1.77 -18.48
C ALA A 225 -1.96 -3.31 -18.54
N ASP A 226 -1.34 -3.90 -19.56
CA ASP A 226 -1.09 -5.34 -19.63
C ASP A 226 -0.09 -5.82 -18.58
N GLY A 227 0.83 -4.95 -18.16
CA GLY A 227 1.83 -5.21 -17.14
C GLY A 227 1.58 -4.49 -15.81
N VAL A 228 0.77 -3.44 -15.77
CA VAL A 228 0.54 -2.58 -14.59
C VAL A 228 -0.91 -2.67 -14.12
N GLY A 229 -1.11 -3.06 -12.86
CA GLY A 229 -2.44 -3.18 -12.25
C GLY A 229 -2.93 -1.91 -11.54
N MET A 230 -2.01 -1.06 -11.09
CA MET A 230 -2.31 0.20 -10.42
C MET A 230 -1.18 1.22 -10.59
N CYS A 231 -1.55 2.47 -10.81
CA CYS A 231 -0.65 3.61 -10.66
C CYS A 231 -1.14 4.45 -9.47
N SER A 232 -0.20 4.86 -8.64
CA SER A 232 -0.45 5.53 -7.37
C SER A 232 0.29 6.86 -7.35
N PHE A 233 -0.48 7.93 -7.34
CA PHE A 233 0.02 9.29 -7.28
C PHE A 233 -0.01 9.77 -5.83
N GLN A 234 1.17 9.91 -5.24
CA GLN A 234 1.34 10.32 -3.85
C GLN A 234 1.66 11.81 -3.85
N LEU A 235 0.86 12.61 -3.18
CA LEU A 235 1.15 14.04 -3.09
C LEU A 235 2.27 14.23 -2.07
N HIS A 236 3.20 15.12 -2.40
CA HIS A 236 4.21 15.60 -1.46
C HIS A 236 3.56 16.03 -0.14
N ALA A 237 4.18 15.64 0.97
CA ALA A 237 3.86 16.07 2.31
C ALA A 237 5.12 16.52 3.06
N ASP A 238 4.99 17.48 3.96
CA ASP A 238 6.11 18.03 4.71
C ASP A 238 6.42 17.12 5.90
N THR A 239 7.15 16.03 5.60
CA THR A 239 7.67 15.05 6.54
C THR A 239 9.03 14.57 6.03
N GLY A 240 9.93 14.14 6.92
CA GLY A 240 11.30 13.79 6.55
C GLY A 240 11.98 14.94 5.80
N ARG A 241 12.56 14.66 4.63
CA ARG A 241 13.16 15.67 3.74
C ARG A 241 12.13 16.48 2.95
N GLY A 242 10.87 16.06 2.93
CA GLY A 242 9.78 16.79 2.31
C GLY A 242 9.61 18.21 2.87
N VAL A 243 9.97 18.45 4.14
CA VAL A 243 9.90 19.78 4.79
C VAL A 243 10.80 20.84 4.14
N LEU A 244 11.79 20.42 3.36
CA LEU A 244 12.72 21.31 2.66
C LEU A 244 12.11 21.91 1.39
N HIS A 245 10.92 21.44 1.02
CA HIS A 245 10.24 21.80 -0.20
C HIS A 245 8.79 22.17 0.16
N GLY A 246 8.19 23.14 -0.54
CA GLY A 246 6.77 23.43 -0.41
C GLY A 246 5.96 22.68 -1.47
N ARG A 247 4.74 22.23 -1.10
CA ARG A 247 3.76 21.73 -2.08
C ARG A 247 2.87 22.88 -2.58
N PRO A 248 2.84 23.18 -3.89
CA PRO A 248 1.89 24.13 -4.46
C PRO A 248 0.44 23.69 -4.29
N ASP A 249 -0.48 24.63 -4.04
CA ASP A 249 -1.92 24.35 -3.85
C ASP A 249 -2.59 23.66 -5.06
N GLU A 250 -2.04 23.85 -6.26
CA GLU A 250 -2.50 23.17 -7.47
C GLU A 250 -2.33 21.65 -7.41
N ILE A 251 -1.40 21.14 -6.58
CA ILE A 251 -1.17 19.72 -6.36
C ILE A 251 -2.14 19.25 -5.26
N ASN A 252 -3.38 18.99 -5.66
CA ASN A 252 -4.42 18.47 -4.80
C ASN A 252 -5.23 17.36 -5.50
N PRO A 253 -5.96 16.51 -4.75
CA PRO A 253 -6.70 15.40 -5.33
C PRO A 253 -7.69 15.80 -6.43
N ARG A 254 -8.37 16.95 -6.28
CA ARG A 254 -9.37 17.44 -7.25
C ARG A 254 -8.73 17.74 -8.60
N ASN A 255 -7.60 18.43 -8.60
CA ASN A 255 -6.88 18.76 -9.83
C ASN A 255 -6.28 17.52 -10.49
N ILE A 256 -5.75 16.58 -9.71
CA ILE A 256 -5.21 15.31 -10.22
C ILE A 256 -6.33 14.49 -10.91
N ILE A 257 -7.50 14.36 -10.27
CA ILE A 257 -8.66 13.67 -10.86
C ILE A 257 -9.09 14.34 -12.17
N ARG A 258 -9.13 15.67 -12.20
CA ARG A 258 -9.45 16.44 -13.40
C ARG A 258 -8.46 16.12 -14.53
N ILE A 259 -7.16 16.22 -14.26
CA ILE A 259 -6.10 15.96 -15.24
C ILE A 259 -6.15 14.51 -15.75
N ILE A 260 -6.39 13.53 -14.88
CA ILE A 260 -6.55 12.12 -15.28
C ILE A 260 -7.71 11.98 -16.26
N ASN A 261 -8.89 12.53 -15.93
CA ASN A 261 -10.09 12.42 -16.77
C ASN A 261 -9.93 13.15 -18.12
N GLU A 262 -9.34 14.35 -18.11
CA GLU A 262 -9.03 15.11 -19.33
C GLU A 262 -8.04 14.33 -20.21
N THR A 263 -6.99 13.77 -19.62
CA THR A 263 -5.96 13.00 -20.35
C THR A 263 -6.53 11.72 -20.96
N LEU A 264 -7.43 11.05 -20.25
CA LEU A 264 -8.08 9.83 -20.74
C LEU A 264 -9.20 10.12 -21.76
N GLY A 265 -9.66 11.37 -21.86
CA GLY A 265 -10.83 11.76 -22.66
C GLY A 265 -12.14 11.11 -22.21
N ARG A 266 -12.17 10.54 -21.00
CA ARG A 266 -13.29 9.77 -20.44
C ARG A 266 -13.32 9.95 -18.94
N LYS A 267 -14.53 10.09 -18.38
CA LYS A 267 -14.73 10.21 -16.93
C LYS A 267 -14.55 8.85 -16.26
N ILE A 268 -13.61 8.77 -15.33
CA ILE A 268 -13.44 7.74 -14.31
C ILE A 268 -13.98 8.29 -12.99
N ASN A 269 -14.79 7.51 -12.27
CA ASN A 269 -15.34 7.93 -10.99
C ASN A 269 -14.37 7.53 -9.85
N PHE A 270 -14.00 8.51 -9.02
CA PHE A 270 -13.10 8.34 -7.86
C PHE A 270 -13.85 8.36 -6.52
N ASP A 271 -15.15 8.63 -6.54
CA ASP A 271 -16.01 8.83 -5.37
C ASP A 271 -17.00 7.66 -5.15
N VAL A 272 -16.70 6.48 -5.70
CA VAL A 272 -17.57 5.30 -5.55
C VAL A 272 -17.19 4.46 -4.33
N VAL A 273 -15.89 4.34 -4.05
CA VAL A 273 -15.37 3.51 -2.97
C VAL A 273 -14.45 4.36 -2.11
N ASP A 274 -14.86 4.56 -0.86
CA ASP A 274 -14.02 5.21 0.15
C ASP A 274 -13.13 4.17 0.83
N ILE A 275 -11.88 4.54 1.14
CA ILE A 275 -10.94 3.68 1.86
C ILE A 275 -10.34 4.50 3.02
N GLY A 276 -11.09 4.52 4.12
CA GLY A 276 -10.80 5.40 5.26
C GLY A 276 -11.28 6.82 4.98
N HIS A 277 -10.48 7.81 5.35
CA HIS A 277 -10.83 9.22 5.19
C HIS A 277 -10.77 9.68 3.70
N PRO A 278 -11.79 10.41 3.21
CA PRO A 278 -11.87 10.89 1.83
C PRO A 278 -10.70 11.78 1.39
N ASP A 279 -10.20 12.64 2.28
CA ASP A 279 -9.06 13.51 1.99
C ASP A 279 -7.71 12.79 2.03
N CYS A 280 -7.66 11.53 2.47
CA CYS A 280 -6.44 10.72 2.42
C CYS A 280 -6.32 9.97 1.10
N ASN A 281 -7.41 9.37 0.62
CA ASN A 281 -7.38 8.39 -0.45
C ASN A 281 -8.52 8.59 -1.45
N ARG A 282 -8.17 8.62 -2.74
CA ARG A 282 -9.14 8.52 -3.84
C ARG A 282 -8.72 7.42 -4.79
N ILE A 283 -9.68 6.59 -5.21
CA ILE A 283 -9.38 5.49 -6.13
C ILE A 283 -10.38 5.42 -7.28
N GLY A 284 -9.86 5.52 -8.49
CA GLY A 284 -10.56 5.25 -9.73
C GLY A 284 -10.22 3.85 -10.22
N TYR A 285 -11.22 3.12 -10.72
CA TYR A 285 -11.01 1.81 -11.33
C TYR A 285 -11.41 1.86 -12.79
N SER A 286 -10.57 1.30 -13.65
CA SER A 286 -10.84 1.28 -15.08
C SER A 286 -10.51 -0.07 -15.71
N PHE A 287 -11.19 -0.32 -16.82
CA PHE A 287 -10.80 -1.30 -17.82
C PHE A 287 -10.12 -0.59 -18.97
N VAL A 288 -8.90 -1.01 -19.31
CA VAL A 288 -8.19 -0.56 -20.51
C VAL A 288 -8.42 -1.58 -21.61
N CYS A 289 -8.93 -1.11 -22.75
CA CYS A 289 -9.16 -1.89 -23.96
C CYS A 289 -8.81 -1.02 -25.16
N ASN A 290 -7.96 -1.52 -26.07
CA ASN A 290 -7.50 -0.76 -27.26
C ASN A 290 -7.02 0.68 -26.92
N ARG A 291 -6.19 0.83 -25.88
CA ARG A 291 -5.69 2.13 -25.36
C ARG A 291 -6.79 3.11 -24.89
N ASN A 292 -8.03 2.66 -24.70
CA ASN A 292 -9.10 3.43 -24.09
C ASN A 292 -9.37 2.94 -22.66
N ALA A 293 -9.49 3.86 -21.71
CA ALA A 293 -9.83 3.57 -20.33
C ALA A 293 -11.33 3.78 -20.07
N TYR A 294 -12.01 2.74 -19.64
CA TYR A 294 -13.44 2.71 -19.34
C TYR A 294 -13.65 2.62 -17.84
N ASP A 295 -14.50 3.47 -17.29
CA ASP A 295 -14.82 3.47 -15.87
C ASP A 295 -15.51 2.16 -15.45
N LEU A 296 -14.85 1.44 -14.54
CA LEU A 296 -15.36 0.20 -13.98
C LEU A 296 -16.63 0.43 -13.16
N TRP A 297 -16.78 1.62 -12.56
CA TRP A 297 -17.83 1.91 -11.57
C TRP A 297 -18.81 2.99 -12.02
N TRP A 298 -19.14 3.03 -13.31
CA TRP A 298 -19.94 4.12 -13.91
C TRP A 298 -21.35 4.29 -13.35
N ASP A 299 -21.88 3.30 -12.62
CA ASP A 299 -23.14 3.38 -11.89
C ASP A 299 -22.94 3.04 -10.42
N PRO A 300 -22.67 4.04 -9.56
CA PRO A 300 -22.44 3.81 -8.13
C PRO A 300 -23.61 3.12 -7.41
N ALA A 301 -24.85 3.33 -7.87
CA ALA A 301 -26.04 2.76 -7.25
C ALA A 301 -26.13 1.25 -7.51
N ILE A 302 -25.78 0.81 -8.73
CA ILE A 302 -25.66 -0.62 -9.05
C ILE A 302 -24.47 -1.23 -8.32
N ILE A 303 -23.33 -0.54 -8.30
CA ILE A 303 -22.11 -1.06 -7.69
C ILE A 303 -22.29 -1.27 -6.20
N ASN A 304 -22.78 -0.30 -5.44
CA ASN A 304 -22.98 -0.48 -4.00
C ASN A 304 -23.93 -1.65 -3.68
N LYS A 305 -24.90 -1.93 -4.56
CA LYS A 305 -25.79 -3.09 -4.44
C LYS A 305 -25.08 -4.41 -4.79
N LEU A 306 -24.33 -4.46 -5.88
CA LEU A 306 -23.62 -5.67 -6.31
C LEU A 306 -22.41 -6.00 -5.44
N TYR A 307 -21.73 -4.98 -4.91
CA TYR A 307 -20.51 -5.12 -4.12
C TYR A 307 -20.80 -5.86 -2.80
N ASN A 308 -21.96 -5.62 -2.19
CA ASN A 308 -22.40 -6.32 -0.98
C ASN A 308 -22.78 -7.79 -1.26
N GLU A 309 -23.26 -8.11 -2.47
CA GLU A 309 -23.63 -9.48 -2.84
C GLU A 309 -22.39 -10.40 -2.97
N PHE A 310 -21.19 -9.84 -3.12
CA PHE A 310 -19.92 -10.58 -3.14
C PHE A 310 -19.18 -10.54 -1.79
N GLU A 311 -19.81 -10.03 -0.72
CA GLU A 311 -19.24 -10.07 0.62
C GLU A 311 -18.98 -11.52 1.06
N GLY A 312 -17.78 -11.80 1.59
CA GLY A 312 -17.39 -13.15 2.00
C GLY A 312 -17.02 -14.10 0.85
N VAL A 313 -17.17 -13.69 -0.41
CA VAL A 313 -16.73 -14.47 -1.58
C VAL A 313 -15.23 -14.32 -1.74
N GLY A 314 -14.47 -15.32 -1.29
CA GLY A 314 -13.02 -15.35 -1.40
C GLY A 314 -12.53 -15.49 -2.85
N LEU A 315 -12.43 -14.37 -3.57
CA LEU A 315 -11.87 -14.32 -4.92
C LEU A 315 -10.34 -14.33 -4.85
N ASP A 316 -9.73 -15.46 -5.20
CA ASP A 316 -8.27 -15.64 -5.15
C ASP A 316 -7.58 -14.86 -6.28
N ARG A 317 -7.02 -13.69 -5.92
CA ARG A 317 -6.33 -12.81 -6.88
C ARG A 317 -5.08 -13.43 -7.48
N GLY A 318 -4.46 -14.42 -6.84
CA GLY A 318 -3.28 -15.13 -7.37
C GLY A 318 -3.61 -16.33 -8.24
N ASN A 319 -4.90 -16.70 -8.35
CA ASN A 319 -5.35 -17.71 -9.30
C ASN A 319 -6.60 -17.21 -10.03
N PRO A 320 -6.43 -16.44 -11.12
CA PRO A 320 -7.54 -15.87 -11.88
C PRO A 320 -8.58 -16.90 -12.34
N LYS A 321 -8.14 -18.10 -12.74
CA LYS A 321 -9.07 -19.18 -13.14
C LYS A 321 -9.96 -19.63 -11.98
N LYS A 322 -9.37 -19.78 -10.79
CA LYS A 322 -10.11 -20.13 -9.57
C LYS A 322 -11.04 -18.99 -9.15
N ALA A 323 -10.59 -17.74 -9.19
CA ALA A 323 -11.42 -16.58 -8.91
C ALA A 323 -12.64 -16.52 -9.85
N VAL A 324 -12.42 -16.69 -11.16
CA VAL A 324 -13.52 -16.73 -12.15
C VAL A 324 -14.48 -17.87 -11.86
N LYS A 325 -13.98 -19.09 -11.56
CA LYS A 325 -14.84 -20.23 -11.21
C LYS A 325 -15.67 -19.96 -9.95
N THR A 326 -15.06 -19.40 -8.91
CA THR A 326 -15.74 -19.04 -7.67
C THR A 326 -16.80 -17.96 -7.92
N ALA A 327 -16.45 -16.91 -8.67
CA ALA A 327 -17.38 -15.85 -9.03
C ALA A 327 -18.56 -16.39 -9.85
N LEU A 328 -18.30 -17.19 -10.88
CA LEU A 328 -19.35 -17.81 -11.71
C LEU A 328 -20.27 -18.70 -10.87
N LYS A 329 -19.71 -19.55 -10.01
CA LYS A 329 -20.50 -20.38 -9.09
C LYS A 329 -21.41 -19.51 -8.22
N HIS A 330 -20.87 -18.44 -7.65
CA HIS A 330 -21.63 -17.52 -6.79
C HIS A 330 -22.74 -16.81 -7.55
N VAL A 331 -22.46 -16.31 -8.75
CA VAL A 331 -23.44 -15.65 -9.62
C VAL A 331 -24.57 -16.62 -9.99
N LEU A 332 -24.25 -17.87 -10.33
CA LEU A 332 -25.24 -18.89 -10.69
C LEU A 332 -26.14 -19.28 -9.51
N THR A 333 -25.63 -19.27 -8.28
CA THR A 333 -26.43 -19.58 -7.08
C THR A 333 -27.21 -18.37 -6.55
N HIS A 334 -26.96 -17.16 -7.07
CA HIS A 334 -27.60 -15.91 -6.63
C HIS A 334 -28.26 -15.18 -7.82
N PRO A 335 -29.47 -15.58 -8.25
CA PRO A 335 -30.13 -15.05 -9.45
C PRO A 335 -30.43 -13.54 -9.40
N ARG A 336 -30.41 -12.92 -8.21
CA ARG A 336 -30.50 -11.45 -8.04
C ARG A 336 -29.28 -10.73 -8.62
N ILE A 337 -28.08 -11.32 -8.51
CA ILE A 337 -26.84 -10.78 -9.08
C ILE A 337 -26.94 -10.76 -10.61
N LEU A 338 -27.44 -11.84 -11.22
CA LEU A 338 -27.68 -11.89 -12.67
C LEU A 338 -28.66 -10.81 -13.11
N LYS A 339 -29.81 -10.66 -12.44
CA LYS A 339 -30.83 -9.67 -12.82
C LYS A 339 -30.32 -8.22 -12.77
N LYS A 340 -29.51 -7.87 -11.75
CA LYS A 340 -28.98 -6.51 -11.57
C LYS A 340 -27.67 -6.27 -12.32
N GLY A 341 -26.82 -7.28 -12.40
CA GLY A 341 -25.48 -7.20 -12.99
C GLY A 341 -25.47 -7.41 -14.50
N LEU A 342 -26.41 -8.16 -15.07
CA LEU A 342 -26.44 -8.40 -16.52
C LEU A 342 -26.64 -7.10 -17.33
N PRO A 343 -27.60 -6.21 -17.00
CA PRO A 343 -27.71 -4.92 -17.69
C PRO A 343 -26.42 -4.09 -17.57
N PHE A 344 -25.79 -4.09 -16.40
CA PHE A 344 -24.53 -3.38 -16.15
C PHE A 344 -23.38 -3.89 -17.02
N ILE A 345 -23.25 -5.22 -17.16
CA ILE A 345 -22.24 -5.86 -18.01
C ILE A 345 -22.53 -5.61 -19.50
N LEU A 346 -23.79 -5.76 -19.93
CA LEU A 346 -24.18 -5.54 -21.33
C LEU A 346 -23.91 -4.10 -21.78
N VAL A 347 -24.18 -3.11 -20.93
CA VAL A 347 -23.85 -1.71 -21.21
C VAL A 347 -22.34 -1.52 -21.33
N HIS A 348 -21.54 -2.13 -20.45
CA HIS A 348 -20.08 -2.11 -20.56
C HIS A 348 -19.58 -2.70 -21.88
N LEU A 349 -20.04 -3.90 -22.24
CA LEU A 349 -19.67 -4.58 -23.48
C LEU A 349 -20.08 -3.74 -24.70
N TRP A 350 -21.27 -3.14 -24.69
CA TRP A 350 -21.73 -2.28 -25.77
C TRP A 350 -20.90 -1.00 -25.93
N ARG A 351 -20.49 -0.38 -24.82
CA ARG A 351 -19.61 0.81 -24.81
C ARG A 351 -18.20 0.49 -25.30
N MET A 352 -17.75 -0.75 -25.09
CA MET A 352 -16.42 -1.23 -25.46
C MET A 352 -16.38 -1.99 -26.79
N LYS A 353 -17.51 -2.24 -27.46
CA LYS A 353 -17.63 -3.22 -28.56
C LYS A 353 -16.57 -3.09 -29.66
N TRP A 354 -16.31 -1.87 -30.13
CA TRP A 354 -15.35 -1.65 -31.20
C TRP A 354 -13.90 -1.82 -30.73
N ASP A 355 -13.61 -1.38 -29.51
CA ASP A 355 -12.30 -1.55 -28.89
C ASP A 355 -12.03 -3.02 -28.52
N LEU A 356 -13.07 -3.77 -28.14
CA LEU A 356 -12.98 -5.21 -27.90
C LEU A 356 -12.62 -5.95 -29.19
N LEU A 357 -13.28 -5.62 -30.30
CA LEU A 357 -12.95 -6.22 -31.59
C LEU A 357 -11.53 -5.84 -32.04
N ALA A 358 -11.17 -4.56 -31.93
CA ALA A 358 -9.84 -4.07 -32.32
C ALA A 358 -8.69 -4.64 -31.47
N SER A 359 -8.95 -4.94 -30.18
CA SER A 359 -7.93 -5.50 -29.26
C SER A 359 -7.83 -7.02 -29.29
N GLY A 360 -8.71 -7.71 -30.02
CA GLY A 360 -8.86 -9.17 -29.91
C GLY A 360 -9.37 -9.60 -28.53
N PHE A 361 -10.30 -8.83 -27.97
CA PHE A 361 -10.94 -9.02 -26.65
C PHE A 361 -9.96 -8.98 -25.47
N LYS A 362 -8.81 -8.31 -25.63
CA LYS A 362 -7.85 -8.08 -24.55
C LYS A 362 -8.31 -6.89 -23.71
N VAL A 363 -8.60 -7.17 -22.44
CA VAL A 363 -9.02 -6.17 -21.46
C VAL A 363 -8.12 -6.28 -20.24
N HIS A 364 -7.61 -5.15 -19.78
CA HIS A 364 -6.74 -5.07 -18.62
C HIS A 364 -7.33 -4.16 -17.56
N LYS A 365 -7.16 -4.50 -16.28
CA LYS A 365 -7.59 -3.63 -15.18
C LYS A 365 -6.48 -2.65 -14.86
N LEU A 366 -6.77 -1.36 -14.85
CA LEU A 366 -5.88 -0.32 -14.34
C LEU A 366 -6.62 0.51 -13.30
N SER A 367 -6.04 0.60 -12.10
CA SER A 367 -6.52 1.51 -11.05
C SER A 367 -5.64 2.75 -10.96
N PHE A 368 -6.28 3.90 -10.70
CA PHE A 368 -5.62 5.16 -10.39
C PHE A 368 -5.86 5.45 -8.91
N MET A 369 -4.81 5.42 -8.10
CA MET A 369 -4.85 5.74 -6.68
C MET A 369 -4.23 7.12 -6.46
N ILE A 370 -4.84 7.91 -5.59
CA ILE A 370 -4.32 9.20 -5.17
C ILE A 370 -4.19 9.17 -3.65
N HIS A 371 -2.98 9.38 -3.13
CA HIS A 371 -2.70 9.47 -1.71
C HIS A 371 -2.29 10.89 -1.35
N ASN A 372 -3.06 11.53 -0.49
CA ASN A 372 -2.74 12.85 0.01
C ASN A 372 -2.32 12.70 1.47
N PHE A 373 -1.02 12.53 1.75
CA PHE A 373 -0.52 12.44 3.13
C PHE A 373 -0.61 13.79 3.85
N MET A 374 -0.65 13.76 5.19
CA MET A 374 -0.64 14.99 6.01
C MET A 374 0.79 15.51 6.15
N HIS A 375 0.91 16.83 6.22
CA HIS A 375 2.15 17.45 6.70
C HIS A 375 2.31 17.13 8.19
N ALA A 376 3.55 17.01 8.66
CA ALA A 376 3.80 16.70 10.07
C ALA A 376 3.26 17.79 11.01
N THR A 377 3.18 19.04 10.55
CA THR A 377 2.70 20.18 11.35
C THR A 377 1.18 20.32 11.42
N CYS A 378 0.42 19.57 10.62
CA CYS A 378 -1.04 19.68 10.56
C CYS A 378 -1.73 18.30 10.55
N LEU A 379 -1.37 17.47 11.53
CA LEU A 379 -2.02 16.18 11.74
C LEU A 379 -3.47 16.38 12.20
N ASP A 380 -4.41 15.90 11.40
CA ASP A 380 -5.83 15.88 11.70
C ASP A 380 -6.20 14.58 12.43
N PRO A 381 -6.76 14.64 13.66
CA PRO A 381 -7.15 13.46 14.43
C PRO A 381 -8.16 12.58 13.68
N GLU A 382 -9.10 13.19 12.96
CA GLU A 382 -10.13 12.46 12.21
C GLU A 382 -9.51 11.59 11.12
N ARG A 383 -8.50 12.13 10.42
CA ARG A 383 -7.75 11.40 9.40
C ARG A 383 -6.88 10.28 9.99
N ILE A 384 -6.40 10.45 11.22
CA ILE A 384 -5.64 9.43 11.96
C ILE A 384 -6.56 8.28 12.36
N ASP A 385 -7.70 8.58 12.96
CA ASP A 385 -8.63 7.56 13.44
C ASP A 385 -9.31 6.83 12.28
N ASN A 386 -9.53 7.51 11.14
CA ASN A 386 -10.02 6.90 9.91
C ASN A 386 -8.92 6.37 8.99
N CYS A 387 -7.67 6.25 9.47
CA CYS A 387 -6.56 5.87 8.61
C CYS A 387 -6.68 4.43 8.08
N SER A 388 -6.38 4.26 6.80
CA SER A 388 -6.40 2.96 6.10
C SER A 388 -5.01 2.39 5.81
N PHE A 389 -3.97 3.17 6.10
CA PHE A 389 -2.56 2.83 5.92
C PHE A 389 -1.87 2.95 7.27
N MET A 390 -1.56 1.81 7.89
CA MET A 390 -0.96 1.77 9.22
C MET A 390 0.49 1.29 9.10
N VAL A 391 1.32 1.61 10.08
CA VAL A 391 2.68 1.07 10.23
C VAL A 391 2.68 0.21 11.48
N MET A 392 3.13 -1.04 11.37
CA MET A 392 3.27 -1.90 12.53
C MET A 392 4.60 -1.60 13.25
N THR A 393 4.50 -0.99 14.42
CA THR A 393 5.65 -0.70 15.30
C THR A 393 5.83 -1.81 16.33
N THR A 394 6.76 -1.62 17.26
CA THR A 394 6.90 -2.54 18.40
C THR A 394 5.63 -2.54 19.27
N ASP A 395 5.03 -1.38 19.46
CA ASP A 395 3.91 -1.16 20.39
C ASP A 395 2.54 -1.39 19.74
N GLY A 396 2.49 -1.60 18.42
CA GLY A 396 1.27 -1.87 17.68
C GLY A 396 1.11 -1.02 16.43
N PRO A 397 -0.09 -1.01 15.82
CA PRO A 397 -0.32 -0.25 14.61
C PRO A 397 -0.47 1.25 14.88
N VAL A 398 0.27 2.06 14.13
CA VAL A 398 0.20 3.53 14.15
C VAL A 398 -0.22 4.05 12.78
N SER A 399 -0.99 5.13 12.69
CA SER A 399 -1.33 5.71 11.38
C SER A 399 -0.08 6.13 10.62
N MET A 400 -0.03 5.93 9.29
CA MET A 400 1.14 6.24 8.48
C MET A 400 1.62 7.69 8.66
N CYS A 401 0.71 8.66 8.72
CA CYS A 401 1.08 10.07 8.87
C CYS A 401 1.62 10.39 10.27
N LEU A 402 1.01 9.83 11.32
CA LEU A 402 1.50 10.00 12.70
C LEU A 402 2.86 9.33 12.90
N HIS A 403 3.03 8.13 12.33
CA HIS A 403 4.30 7.43 12.31
C HIS A 403 5.37 8.26 11.60
N ASN A 404 5.10 8.77 10.40
CA ASN A 404 6.06 9.57 9.65
C ASN A 404 6.41 10.89 10.34
N ALA A 405 5.45 11.53 11.03
CA ALA A 405 5.70 12.75 11.80
C ALA A 405 6.62 12.50 13.01
N ASN A 406 6.51 11.33 13.64
CA ASN A 406 7.27 10.94 14.84
C ASN A 406 8.28 9.81 14.57
N ARG A 407 8.72 9.65 13.32
CA ARG A 407 9.43 8.46 12.85
C ARG A 407 10.64 8.10 13.70
N ASP A 408 11.47 9.10 13.99
CA ASP A 408 12.72 8.92 14.72
C ASP A 408 12.48 8.27 16.09
N LEU A 409 11.42 8.68 16.80
CA LEU A 409 11.04 8.10 18.08
C LEU A 409 10.70 6.61 17.96
N TYR A 410 10.05 6.18 16.87
CA TYR A 410 9.68 4.79 16.66
C TYR A 410 10.87 3.91 16.26
N ILE A 411 11.75 4.41 15.38
CA ILE A 411 12.85 3.60 14.84
C ILE A 411 14.06 3.53 15.79
N THR A 412 14.19 4.47 16.74
CA THR A 412 15.24 4.44 17.76
C THR A 412 14.80 3.81 19.08
N LYS A 413 13.52 3.44 19.25
CA LYS A 413 12.99 2.85 20.50
C LYS A 413 13.67 1.51 20.79
N GLU A 414 14.27 1.38 21.97
CA GLU A 414 14.77 0.10 22.47
C GLU A 414 13.61 -0.81 22.85
N PHE A 415 13.76 -2.11 22.67
CA PHE A 415 12.74 -3.08 23.07
C PHE A 415 13.30 -4.46 23.41
N ALA A 416 12.58 -5.18 24.25
CA ALA A 416 12.86 -6.57 24.57
C ALA A 416 12.28 -7.52 23.50
N TYR A 417 13.01 -8.58 23.17
CA TYR A 417 12.56 -9.62 22.25
C TYR A 417 13.07 -11.00 22.69
N LYS A 418 12.36 -12.06 22.29
CA LYS A 418 12.76 -13.44 22.58
C LYS A 418 13.44 -14.08 21.38
N ALA A 419 14.63 -14.64 21.58
CA ALA A 419 15.36 -15.39 20.55
C ALA A 419 16.04 -16.61 21.16
N GLY A 420 15.69 -17.81 20.66
CA GLY A 420 16.24 -19.06 21.18
C GLY A 420 15.79 -19.42 22.60
N GLY A 421 14.67 -18.85 23.06
CA GLY A 421 14.17 -19.04 24.44
C GLY A 421 14.71 -18.03 25.45
N GLU A 422 15.71 -17.23 25.08
CA GLU A 422 16.27 -16.16 25.91
C GLU A 422 15.61 -14.81 25.60
N GLU A 423 15.41 -14.00 26.62
CA GLU A 423 15.01 -12.60 26.49
C GLU A 423 16.25 -11.72 26.25
N LYS A 424 16.20 -10.87 25.23
CA LYS A 424 17.29 -9.99 24.81
C LYS A 424 16.75 -8.58 24.62
N VAL A 425 17.59 -7.58 24.87
CA VAL A 425 17.27 -6.18 24.58
C VAL A 425 17.91 -5.80 23.25
N PHE A 426 17.12 -5.24 22.35
CA PHE A 426 17.59 -4.69 21.09
C PHE A 426 17.66 -3.17 21.17
N ASN A 427 18.88 -2.64 21.07
CA ASN A 427 19.08 -1.21 20.80
C ASN A 427 19.21 -1.02 19.28
N PRO A 428 18.26 -0.35 18.63
CA PRO A 428 18.28 -0.16 17.18
C PRO A 428 19.37 0.80 16.72
N VAL A 429 19.89 1.68 17.57
CA VAL A 429 20.87 2.70 17.20
C VAL A 429 22.27 2.08 17.07
N ARG A 430 22.91 2.32 15.91
CA ARG A 430 24.31 1.93 15.67
C ARG A 430 25.22 2.57 16.70
N GLU A 431 26.21 1.83 17.16
CA GLU A 431 27.12 2.23 18.26
C GLU A 431 27.69 3.65 18.08
N HIS A 432 28.26 3.96 16.91
CA HIS A 432 28.84 5.28 16.60
C HIS A 432 27.83 6.45 16.52
N LYS A 433 26.52 6.19 16.66
CA LYS A 433 25.45 7.20 16.68
C LYS A 433 24.73 7.28 18.03
N ARG A 434 25.10 6.48 19.01
CA ARG A 434 24.43 6.45 20.32
C ARG A 434 24.52 7.78 21.06
N GLU A 435 25.71 8.39 21.08
CA GLU A 435 25.90 9.71 21.73
C GLU A 435 25.02 10.78 21.08
N TYR A 436 25.03 10.87 19.75
CA TYR A 436 24.17 11.80 19.00
C TYR A 436 22.69 11.63 19.38
N TRP A 437 22.19 10.40 19.42
CA TRP A 437 20.78 10.16 19.74
C TRP A 437 20.45 10.35 21.22
N ALA A 438 21.38 10.07 22.13
CA ALA A 438 21.20 10.36 23.55
C ALA A 438 21.00 11.87 23.80
N GLU A 439 21.70 12.72 23.05
CA GLU A 439 21.52 14.17 23.08
C GLU A 439 20.27 14.63 22.30
N LYS A 440 19.99 14.01 21.16
CA LYS A 440 18.93 14.44 20.25
C LYS A 440 17.53 14.07 20.72
N LEU A 441 17.31 12.83 21.19
CA LEU A 441 15.99 12.31 21.53
C LEU A 441 15.24 13.18 22.57
N PRO A 442 15.86 13.65 23.66
CA PRO A 442 15.18 14.52 24.63
C PRO A 442 14.73 15.86 24.06
N THR A 443 15.31 16.30 22.93
CA THR A 443 14.96 17.56 22.26
C THR A 443 13.83 17.41 21.24
N LEU A 444 13.49 16.19 20.85
CA LEU A 444 12.42 15.94 19.89
C LEU A 444 11.07 16.19 20.54
N LYS A 445 10.30 17.10 19.95
CA LYS A 445 8.90 17.30 20.35
C LYS A 445 8.06 16.20 19.71
N VAL A 446 7.30 15.47 20.53
CA VAL A 446 6.28 14.54 20.03
C VAL A 446 5.21 15.37 19.33
N ILE A 447 5.00 15.09 18.05
CA ILE A 447 3.99 15.74 17.24
C ILE A 447 2.65 15.05 17.49
N GLN A 448 1.68 15.83 17.98
CA GLN A 448 0.34 15.35 18.30
C GLN A 448 -0.68 15.78 17.24
N PRO A 449 -1.78 15.03 17.07
CA PRO A 449 -2.93 15.48 16.30
C PRO A 449 -3.50 16.79 16.88
N LEU A 450 -3.96 17.69 16.03
CA LEU A 450 -4.60 18.94 16.44
C LEU A 450 -5.78 18.66 17.38
N GLY A 451 -5.83 19.33 18.53
CA GLY A 451 -6.96 19.25 19.47
C GLY A 451 -6.93 18.09 20.46
N ARG A 452 -5.87 17.27 20.52
CA ARG A 452 -5.62 16.33 21.64
C ARG A 452 -4.63 16.97 22.63
N GLU A 453 -4.99 17.03 23.92
CA GLU A 453 -4.10 17.54 24.97
C GLU A 453 -2.91 16.58 25.22
N GLN A 454 -1.81 17.10 25.77
CA GLN A 454 -0.57 16.34 26.03
C GLN A 454 -0.77 15.13 26.95
N ASP A 455 -1.83 15.13 27.78
CA ASP A 455 -2.01 14.17 28.87
C ASP A 455 -2.65 12.84 28.45
N GLU A 456 -3.39 12.79 27.33
CA GLU A 456 -4.03 11.54 26.86
C GLU A 456 -3.02 10.51 26.31
N VAL A 457 -1.79 10.94 26.01
CA VAL A 457 -0.74 10.11 25.39
C VAL A 457 0.42 9.82 26.35
N ALA A 458 0.39 10.36 27.57
CA ALA A 458 1.34 9.96 28.61
C ALA A 458 1.33 8.44 28.88
N GLU A 459 0.27 7.72 28.49
CA GLU A 459 0.22 6.25 28.46
C GLU A 459 1.02 5.61 27.31
N LEU A 460 1.18 6.24 26.14
CA LEU A 460 1.97 5.70 25.02
C LEU A 460 3.48 5.85 25.19
N THR A 461 3.92 6.77 26.07
CA THR A 461 5.33 6.92 26.47
C THR A 461 5.67 6.23 27.79
N LYS A 462 4.70 5.59 28.46
CA LYS A 462 4.89 4.84 29.73
C LYS A 462 4.80 3.32 29.59
N LEU A 463 4.82 2.79 28.38
CA LEU A 463 4.91 1.35 28.06
C LEU A 463 5.99 1.11 26.98
#